data_AF-A0A925F8A6-F1
#
_entry.id   AF-A0A925F8A6-F1
#
_cell.length_a   1.000
_cell.length_b   1.000
_cell.length_c   1.000
_cell.angle_alpha   90.00
_cell.angle_beta   90.00
_cell.angle_gamma   90.00
#
_symmetry.space_group_name_H-M   'P 1'
#
loop_
_entity.id
_entity.type
_entity.pdbx_description
1 polymer ?
#
loop_
_entity_poly.entity_id
_entity_poly.type
_entity_poly.pdbx_seq_one_letter_code
_entity_poly.pdbx_strand_id
1 'polypeptide(L)' 'MEAHFRQAAEHCLPGLSLDCVVFGFHDNQLKVLLLRWKGTDEWSLPGGFILKTESLDAAAQRVLAERTGLNSI' A
#
# COMPACT_ATOMS: atom_id res chain seq x y z
N MET A 1 16.89 2.09 4.04
CA MET A 1 16.40 1.17 2.99
C MET A 1 16.59 -0.29 3.44
N GLU A 2 17.83 -0.77 3.59
CA GLU A 2 18.13 -2.18 3.96
C GLU A 2 17.58 -2.65 5.32
N ALA A 3 17.54 -1.79 6.35
CA ALA A 3 17.01 -2.15 7.67
C ALA A 3 15.48 -2.39 7.65
N HIS A 4 14.73 -1.59 6.88
CA HIS A 4 13.29 -1.79 6.70
C HIS A 4 13.00 -3.10 5.95
N PHE A 5 13.84 -3.46 4.96
CA PHE A 5 13.70 -4.72 4.23
C PHE A 5 14.05 -5.96 5.07
N ARG A 6 15.02 -5.87 5.99
CA ARG A 6 15.33 -6.97 6.92
C ARG A 6 14.19 -7.28 7.88
N GLN A 7 13.57 -6.25 8.47
CA GLN A 7 12.47 -6.43 9.41
C GLN A 7 11.20 -6.95 8.70
N ALA A 8 10.97 -6.52 7.45
CA ALA A 8 9.92 -7.06 6.59
C ALA A 8 10.15 -8.55 6.28
N ALA A 9 11.38 -9.00 6.02
CA ALA A 9 11.64 -10.41 5.71
C ALA A 9 11.30 -11.37 6.87
N GLU A 10 11.45 -10.94 8.13
CA GLU A 10 11.12 -11.77 9.30
C GLU A 10 9.61 -11.85 9.55
N HIS A 11 8.88 -10.75 9.34
CA HIS A 11 7.47 -10.62 9.74
C HIS A 11 6.48 -10.72 8.57
N CYS A 12 6.94 -10.59 7.32
CA CYS A 12 6.10 -10.63 6.13
C CYS A 12 6.25 -11.96 5.36
N LEU A 13 5.26 -12.24 4.52
CA LEU A 13 5.32 -13.35 3.58
C LEU A 13 6.38 -13.06 2.50
N PRO A 14 7.39 -13.92 2.31
CA PRO A 14 8.48 -13.67 1.38
C PRO A 14 7.97 -13.70 -0.07
N GLY A 15 8.34 -12.67 -0.85
CA GLY A 15 7.95 -12.56 -2.25
C GLY A 15 6.49 -12.16 -2.50
N LEU A 16 5.74 -11.78 -1.45
CA LEU A 16 4.34 -11.39 -1.57
C LEU A 16 4.14 -9.93 -1.13
N SER A 17 3.55 -9.14 -2.02
CA SER A 17 3.09 -7.78 -1.77
C SER A 17 1.68 -7.60 -2.31
N LEU A 18 1.05 -6.52 -1.89
CA LEU A 18 -0.22 -6.07 -2.44
C LEU A 18 -0.12 -4.59 -2.84
N ASP A 19 -0.95 -4.21 -3.81
CA ASP A 19 -1.16 -2.84 -4.23
C ASP A 19 -2.68 -2.57 -4.33
N CYS A 20 -3.14 -1.51 -3.69
CA CYS A 20 -4.53 -1.10 -3.71
C CYS A 20 -4.78 -0.12 -4.87
N VAL A 21 -5.79 -0.38 -5.70
CA VAL A 21 -6.27 0.58 -6.72
C VAL A 21 -7.54 1.24 -6.18
N VAL A 22 -7.41 2.50 -5.72
CA VAL A 22 -8.55 3.26 -5.20
C VAL A 22 -9.08 4.18 -6.28
N PHE A 23 -10.31 3.94 -6.69
CA PHE A 23 -11.04 4.80 -7.62
C PHE A 23 -11.74 5.93 -6.88
N GLY A 24 -11.65 7.14 -7.44
CA GLY A 24 -12.45 8.28 -7.04
C GLY A 24 -13.17 8.85 -8.26
N PHE A 25 -14.40 9.33 -8.08
CA PHE A 25 -15.14 10.01 -9.14
C PHE A 25 -15.36 11.48 -8.75
N HIS A 26 -14.82 12.39 -9.55
CA HIS A 26 -14.92 13.83 -9.31
C HIS A 26 -14.82 14.59 -10.63
N ASP A 27 -15.59 15.67 -10.80
CA ASP A 27 -15.71 16.46 -12.04
C ASP A 27 -16.02 15.60 -13.29
N ASN A 28 -17.00 14.71 -13.13
CA ASN A 28 -17.45 13.78 -14.17
C ASN A 28 -16.32 12.92 -14.77
N GLN A 29 -15.28 12.66 -13.99
CA GLN A 29 -14.10 11.90 -14.38
C GLN A 29 -13.75 10.86 -13.33
N LEU A 30 -13.42 9.66 -13.81
CA LEU A 30 -12.85 8.59 -12.99
C LEU A 30 -11.35 8.89 -12.78
N LYS A 31 -10.91 8.79 -11.53
CA LYS A 31 -9.55 9.07 -11.09
C LYS A 31 -9.01 7.90 -10.26
N VAL A 32 -7.69 7.74 -10.22
CA VAL A 32 -7.01 6.74 -9.38
C VAL A 32 -6.09 7.47 -8.40
N LEU A 33 -6.12 7.05 -7.14
CA LEU A 33 -5.21 7.56 -6.11
C LEU A 33 -3.80 7.00 -6.33
N LEU A 34 -2.82 7.89 -6.46
CA LEU A 34 -1.40 7.55 -6.56
C LEU A 34 -0.60 8.22 -5.44
N LEU A 35 0.51 7.60 -5.08
CA LEU A 35 1.52 8.12 -4.16
C LEU A 35 2.75 8.54 -4.93
N ARG A 36 3.44 9.57 -4.45
CA ARG A 36 4.77 9.95 -4.95
C ARG A 36 5.82 9.58 -3.92
N TRP A 37 6.88 8.91 -4.37
CA TRP A 37 7.97 8.54 -3.49
C TRP A 37 8.75 9.77 -3.03
N LYS A 38 9.00 9.86 -1.73
CA LYS A 38 9.70 11.02 -1.16
C LYS A 38 11.10 11.11 -1.76
N GLY A 39 11.40 12.24 -2.41
CA GLY A 39 12.68 12.49 -3.04
C GLY A 39 12.83 11.91 -4.46
N THR A 40 11.73 11.46 -5.08
CA THR A 40 11.73 11.05 -6.50
C THR A 40 10.53 11.63 -7.24
N ASP A 41 10.57 11.49 -8.57
CA ASP A 41 9.46 11.86 -9.47
C ASP A 41 8.55 10.67 -9.81
N GLU A 42 8.79 9.53 -9.17
CA GLU A 42 8.10 8.28 -9.44
C GLU A 42 6.77 8.20 -8.71
N TRP A 43 5.75 7.77 -9.44
CA TRP A 43 4.41 7.51 -8.93
C TRP A 43 4.19 6.02 -8.73
N SER A 44 3.45 5.66 -7.68
CA SER A 44 3.08 4.28 -7.42
C SER A 44 1.66 4.17 -6.88
N LEU A 45 1.10 2.96 -6.95
CA LEU A 45 -0.09 2.63 -6.18
C LEU A 45 0.23 2.63 -4.67
N PRO A 46 -0.79 2.78 -3.82
CA PRO A 46 -0.71 2.44 -2.40
C PRO A 46 -0.43 0.95 -2.21
N GLY A 47 0.84 0.60 -2.00
CA GLY A 47 1.28 -0.78 -1.85
C GLY A 47 2.11 -1.04 -0.60
N GLY A 48 2.22 -2.32 -0.27
CA GLY A 48 2.91 -2.81 0.93
C GLY A 48 3.04 -4.33 0.99
N PHE A 49 3.80 -4.79 1.98
CA PHE A 49 3.97 -6.23 2.25
C PHE A 49 2.86 -6.75 3.16
N ILE A 50 2.60 -8.06 3.03
CA ILE A 50 1.62 -8.79 3.84
C ILE A 50 2.34 -9.43 5.02
N LEU A 51 1.87 -9.14 6.24
CA LEU A 51 2.39 -9.75 7.47
C LEU A 51 1.97 -11.22 7.57
N LYS A 52 2.78 -12.05 8.22
CA LYS A 52 2.48 -13.47 8.49
C LYS A 52 1.28 -13.65 9.43
N THR A 53 0.90 -12.61 10.15
CA THR A 53 -0.11 -12.63 11.22
C THR A 53 -1.47 -12.07 10.78
N GLU A 54 -1.63 -11.71 9.50
CA GLU A 54 -2.86 -11.10 8.98
C GLU A 54 -3.37 -11.82 7.72
N SER A 55 -4.66 -11.67 7.44
CA SER A 55 -5.23 -12.09 6.15
C SER A 55 -4.90 -11.06 5.06
N LEU A 56 -5.08 -11.45 3.80
CA LEU A 56 -4.89 -10.53 2.67
C LEU A 56 -5.79 -9.28 2.78
N ASP A 57 -7.05 -9.46 3.17
CA ASP A 57 -8.01 -8.35 3.33
C ASP A 57 -7.60 -7.41 4.47
N ALA A 58 -7.15 -7.97 5.60
CA ALA A 58 -6.64 -7.18 6.71
C ALA A 58 -5.37 -6.41 6.32
N ALA A 59 -4.47 -7.04 5.56
CA ALA A 59 -3.29 -6.39 5.01
C ALA A 59 -3.66 -5.24 4.07
N ALA A 60 -4.65 -5.43 3.19
CA ALA A 60 -5.11 -4.39 2.27
C ALA A 60 -5.65 -3.18 3.02
N GLN A 61 -6.50 -3.38 4.05
CA GLN A 61 -7.01 -2.30 4.89
C GLN A 61 -5.89 -1.56 5.62
N ARG A 62 -4.96 -2.29 6.25
CA ARG A 62 -3.83 -1.73 6.99
C ARG A 62 -2.91 -0.91 6.07
N VAL A 63 -2.45 -1.50 4.97
CA VAL A 63 -1.55 -0.84 4.01
C VAL A 63 -2.21 0.41 3.44
N LEU A 64 -3.49 0.35 3.07
CA LEU A 64 -4.18 1.51 2.54
C LEU A 64 -4.28 2.64 3.57
N ALA A 65 -4.65 2.31 4.83
CA ALA A 65 -4.71 3.26 5.93
C ALA A 65 -3.34 3.89 6.24
N GLU A 66 -2.28 3.08 6.36
CA GLU A 66 -0.92 3.57 6.64
C GLU A 66 -0.39 4.52 5.55
N ARG A 67 -0.73 4.25 4.28
CA ARG A 67 -0.18 4.99 3.14
C ARG A 67 -1.00 6.21 2.73
N THR A 68 -2.29 6.24 3.07
CA THR A 68 -3.23 7.27 2.58
C THR A 68 -4.05 7.95 3.70
N GLY A 69 -4.13 7.35 4.88
CA GLY A 69 -5.01 7.78 5.97
C GLY A 69 -6.47 7.39 5.80
N LEU A 70 -6.84 6.69 4.71
CA LEU A 70 -8.21 6.23 4.47
C LEU A 70 -8.52 4.97 5.27
N ASN A 71 -9.63 4.98 6.00
CA ASN A 71 -10.10 3.87 6.84
C ASN A 71 -11.50 3.42 6.39
N SER A 72 -11.85 2.15 6.67
CA SER A 72 -13.20 1.59 6.46
C SER A 72 -13.70 1.64 5.01
N ILE A 73 -12.87 1.16 4.07
CA ILE A 73 -13.23 0.97 2.65
C ILE A 73 -13.64 -0.47 2.39
#